data_AF-C6W5M6-F1
#
_entry.id   AF-C6W5M6-F1
#
_cell.length_a   1.000
_cell.length_b   1.000
_cell.length_c   1.000
_cell.angle_alpha   90.00
_cell.angle_beta   90.00
_cell.angle_gamma   90.00
#
_symmetry.space_group_name_H-M   'P 1'
#
loop_
_entity.id
_entity.type
_entity.pdbx_description
1 polymer ?
#
loop_
_entity_poly.entity_id
_entity_poly.type
_entity_poly.pdbx_seq_one_letter_code
_entity_poly.pdbx_strand_id
1 'polypeptide(L)'
;MNQGATLAASSGTGPRLIWYPRLAAFRAGEVTNDAWNASEFGTSSIGLGRNTRALGSGSIAIGSGSESLQSESIAIGHKVTSKKYFSVTLGGYNNDDGFPSNSIDVNDRIFQLGNGTSDNNRSNAITVLRSGNVGIGVLYPQYNFDVAKRMRIKHQAGSTAGLFLDGSKTDDYQKGPAAFMGMVTDDQVGFFIGDAWRFYVHANGNATLTGNLTQNSDRRLKSDLTALQGSRHKILGLSGYHYRWASEKRSRALQTGFVAQDVEAVLPELVETDAQGYKSVNYIGLIPHLVEAFKELQSDYNAMKASNEALQSRLRALENAQP
;
A
#
# COMPACT_ATOMS: atom_id res chain seq x y z
N MET A 1 33.18 18.58 -44.35
CA MET A 1 34.01 19.79 -44.20
C MET A 1 33.39 20.67 -43.13
N ASN A 2 34.01 20.82 -41.97
CA ASN A 2 33.56 21.76 -40.94
C ASN A 2 33.95 23.19 -41.36
N GLN A 3 33.10 23.84 -42.15
CA GLN A 3 33.24 25.25 -42.54
C GLN A 3 32.76 26.15 -41.39
N GLY A 4 33.47 27.25 -41.09
CA GLY A 4 33.07 28.25 -40.09
C GLY A 4 34.18 28.66 -39.11
N ALA A 5 33.96 29.80 -38.43
CA ALA A 5 34.91 30.36 -37.46
C ALA A 5 35.15 29.42 -36.27
N THR A 6 36.40 29.36 -35.79
CA THR A 6 36.76 28.67 -34.54
C THR A 6 36.42 29.54 -33.35
N LEU A 7 35.86 28.95 -32.30
CA LEU A 7 35.77 29.60 -31.00
C LEU A 7 37.16 29.57 -30.33
N ALA A 8 37.55 30.65 -29.65
CA ALA A 8 38.77 30.67 -28.85
C ALA A 8 38.72 29.61 -27.74
N ALA A 9 39.88 29.02 -27.41
CA ALA A 9 39.97 27.90 -26.46
C ALA A 9 39.46 28.24 -25.04
N SER A 10 39.63 29.50 -24.62
CA SER A 10 39.07 30.05 -23.38
C SER A 10 38.27 31.30 -23.70
N SER A 11 37.00 31.33 -23.31
CA SER A 11 36.14 32.48 -23.62
C SER A 11 36.20 33.61 -22.57
N GLY A 12 36.80 33.38 -21.39
CA GLY A 12 36.82 34.35 -20.28
C GLY A 12 35.46 34.48 -19.58
N THR A 13 35.34 35.22 -18.49
CA THR A 13 34.09 35.37 -17.71
C THR A 13 33.20 36.52 -18.19
N GLY A 14 31.88 36.42 -18.01
CA GLY A 14 30.90 37.49 -18.30
C GLY A 14 29.77 37.08 -19.28
N PRO A 15 28.80 37.98 -19.49
CA PRO A 15 27.66 37.76 -20.38
C PRO A 15 28.07 37.73 -21.85
N ARG A 16 27.44 36.87 -22.65
CA ARG A 16 27.67 36.78 -24.10
C ARG A 16 26.58 35.99 -24.82
N LEU A 17 26.62 36.09 -26.15
CA LEU A 17 25.93 35.21 -27.07
C LEU A 17 26.99 34.55 -27.98
N ILE A 18 26.90 33.24 -28.16
CA ILE A 18 27.78 32.46 -29.02
C ILE A 18 26.91 31.66 -29.99
N TRP A 19 27.14 31.85 -31.28
CA TRP A 19 26.81 30.88 -32.32
C TRP A 19 28.11 30.23 -32.77
N TYR A 20 28.22 28.90 -32.62
CA TYR A 20 29.39 28.14 -33.09
C TYR A 20 29.01 27.28 -34.30
N PRO A 21 29.22 27.79 -35.53
CA PRO A 21 28.69 27.16 -36.74
C PRO A 21 29.20 25.73 -36.96
N ARG A 22 30.46 25.44 -36.59
CA ARG A 22 31.08 24.12 -36.80
C ARG A 22 30.38 22.99 -36.07
N LEU A 23 29.72 23.30 -34.96
CA LEU A 23 28.92 22.35 -34.19
C LEU A 23 27.44 22.68 -34.26
N ALA A 24 26.98 23.67 -35.03
CA ALA A 24 25.61 24.18 -34.98
C ALA A 24 25.12 24.46 -33.54
N ALA A 25 26.01 24.92 -32.67
CA ALA A 25 25.73 25.07 -31.25
C ALA A 25 25.43 26.53 -30.88
N PHE A 26 24.43 26.73 -30.02
CA PHE A 26 24.00 28.04 -29.55
C PHE A 26 24.21 28.19 -28.04
N ARG A 27 24.80 29.30 -27.59
CA ARG A 27 24.89 29.70 -26.18
C ARG A 27 24.43 31.15 -25.99
N ALA A 28 23.66 31.43 -24.94
CA ALA A 28 23.29 32.81 -24.58
C ALA A 28 23.03 32.97 -23.08
N GLY A 29 23.58 34.03 -22.47
CA GLY A 29 23.58 34.24 -21.02
C GLY A 29 24.96 34.55 -20.45
N GLU A 30 25.29 34.03 -19.27
CA GLU A 30 26.50 34.39 -18.50
C GLU A 30 27.36 33.17 -18.19
N VAL A 31 28.68 33.30 -18.31
CA VAL A 31 29.62 32.26 -17.92
C VAL A 31 30.68 32.82 -16.98
N THR A 32 30.97 32.10 -15.91
CA THR A 32 31.94 32.50 -14.86
C THR A 32 33.03 31.45 -14.66
N ASN A 33 33.00 30.37 -15.46
CA ASN A 33 33.90 29.23 -15.44
C ASN A 33 34.15 28.72 -16.87
N ASP A 34 34.65 27.49 -17.01
CA ASP A 34 34.97 26.89 -18.31
C ASP A 34 33.78 26.28 -19.07
N ALA A 35 32.56 26.39 -18.54
CA ALA A 35 31.38 25.72 -19.09
C ALA A 35 31.11 26.03 -20.57
N TRP A 36 31.57 27.20 -21.07
CA TRP A 36 31.40 27.63 -22.46
C TRP A 36 32.69 27.62 -23.28
N ASN A 37 33.66 26.78 -22.92
CA ASN A 37 34.80 26.48 -23.78
C ASN A 37 34.37 25.52 -24.90
N ALA A 38 35.10 25.51 -26.02
CA ALA A 38 34.74 24.73 -27.20
C ALA A 38 34.61 23.21 -26.92
N SER A 39 35.31 22.69 -25.90
CA SER A 39 35.23 21.29 -25.46
C SER A 39 33.90 20.91 -24.79
N GLU A 40 33.13 21.89 -24.33
CA GLU A 40 31.87 21.70 -23.60
C GLU A 40 30.62 21.79 -24.51
N PHE A 41 30.83 21.76 -25.83
CA PHE A 41 29.77 21.94 -26.81
C PHE A 41 29.46 20.61 -27.50
N GLY A 42 28.24 20.13 -27.35
CA GLY A 42 27.71 19.09 -28.22
C GLY A 42 27.34 19.63 -29.60
N THR A 43 27.39 18.78 -30.61
CA THR A 43 26.83 19.07 -31.95
C THR A 43 25.33 19.39 -31.83
N SER A 44 24.83 20.38 -32.54
CA SER A 44 23.44 20.86 -32.54
C SER A 44 22.89 21.18 -31.15
N SER A 45 23.75 21.58 -30.19
CA SER A 45 23.37 21.77 -28.79
C SER A 45 22.93 23.19 -28.47
N ILE A 46 22.06 23.34 -27.46
CA ILE A 46 21.55 24.63 -26.98
C ILE A 46 21.88 24.79 -25.49
N GLY A 47 22.54 25.89 -25.13
CA GLY A 47 22.86 26.25 -23.75
C GLY A 47 22.38 27.67 -23.39
N LEU A 48 21.41 27.83 -22.49
CA LEU A 48 20.86 29.15 -22.15
C LEU A 48 20.94 29.42 -20.64
N GLY A 49 21.35 30.62 -20.25
CA GLY A 49 21.43 31.04 -18.84
C GLY A 49 22.86 31.07 -18.31
N ARG A 50 23.06 30.69 -17.04
CA ARG A 50 24.34 30.85 -16.34
C ARG A 50 25.09 29.53 -16.21
N ASN A 51 26.34 29.46 -16.65
CA ASN A 51 27.22 28.28 -16.52
C ASN A 51 26.59 26.96 -16.97
N THR A 52 25.75 26.97 -18.02
CA THR A 52 25.11 25.75 -18.53
C THR A 52 26.07 24.96 -19.41
N ARG A 53 25.95 23.62 -19.39
CA ARG A 53 26.78 22.71 -20.20
C ARG A 53 25.90 21.76 -21.00
N ALA A 54 25.81 21.98 -22.31
CA ALA A 54 25.10 21.08 -23.23
C ALA A 54 26.13 20.30 -24.07
N LEU A 55 26.62 19.19 -23.52
CA LEU A 55 27.74 18.39 -24.05
C LEU A 55 27.30 17.32 -25.05
N GLY A 56 26.10 16.74 -24.87
CA GLY A 56 25.58 15.72 -25.77
C GLY A 56 25.22 16.27 -27.15
N SER A 57 25.30 15.44 -28.19
CA SER A 57 24.76 15.79 -29.51
C SER A 57 23.24 16.03 -29.40
N GLY A 58 22.73 17.12 -29.96
CA GLY A 58 21.31 17.53 -29.86
C GLY A 58 20.87 17.94 -28.45
N SER A 59 21.79 18.00 -27.48
CA SER A 59 21.43 18.24 -26.08
C SER A 59 21.02 19.68 -25.80
N ILE A 60 20.17 19.85 -24.78
CA ILE A 60 19.67 21.15 -24.34
C ILE A 60 19.96 21.33 -22.85
N ALA A 61 20.62 22.44 -22.47
CA ALA A 61 20.86 22.82 -21.08
C ALA A 61 20.40 24.26 -20.82
N ILE A 62 19.42 24.46 -19.93
CA ILE A 62 18.82 25.77 -19.65
C ILE A 62 18.79 26.04 -18.14
N GLY A 63 19.06 27.30 -17.77
CA GLY A 63 18.97 27.80 -16.40
C GLY A 63 20.32 28.11 -15.78
N SER A 64 20.58 27.71 -14.52
CA SER A 64 21.81 28.06 -13.80
C SER A 64 22.54 26.80 -13.33
N GLY A 65 23.71 26.54 -13.92
CA GLY A 65 24.54 25.37 -13.63
C GLY A 65 23.90 24.05 -14.04
N SER A 66 22.98 24.07 -15.03
CA SER A 66 22.36 22.86 -15.57
C SER A 66 23.27 22.19 -16.59
N GLU A 67 23.31 20.87 -16.57
CA GLU A 67 24.20 20.05 -17.38
C GLU A 67 23.45 18.94 -18.13
N SER A 68 23.62 18.89 -19.43
CA SER A 68 23.08 17.86 -20.30
C SER A 68 24.24 17.09 -20.95
N LEU A 69 24.50 15.88 -20.46
CA LEU A 69 25.76 15.18 -20.71
C LEU A 69 25.69 14.16 -21.85
N GLN A 70 24.50 13.68 -22.21
CA GLN A 70 24.31 12.62 -23.21
C GLN A 70 23.52 13.09 -24.43
N SER A 71 23.60 12.33 -25.53
CA SER A 71 22.91 12.69 -26.78
C SER A 71 21.39 12.78 -26.58
N GLU A 72 20.81 13.81 -27.18
CA GLU A 72 19.38 14.15 -27.15
C GLU A 72 18.80 14.26 -25.73
N SER A 73 19.65 14.56 -24.74
CA SER A 73 19.21 14.79 -23.36
C SER A 73 18.93 16.27 -23.09
N ILE A 74 18.03 16.52 -22.14
CA ILE A 74 17.52 17.84 -21.79
C ILE A 74 17.68 18.06 -20.28
N ALA A 75 18.29 19.18 -19.88
CA ALA A 75 18.44 19.60 -18.50
C ALA A 75 17.96 21.05 -18.32
N ILE A 76 16.89 21.28 -17.55
CA ILE A 76 16.30 22.61 -17.38
C ILE A 76 16.07 22.92 -15.90
N GLY A 77 16.66 24.01 -15.41
CA GLY A 77 16.44 24.50 -14.05
C GLY A 77 17.69 25.00 -13.33
N HIS A 78 17.85 24.62 -12.06
CA HIS A 78 18.97 25.07 -11.23
C HIS A 78 19.79 23.87 -10.75
N LYS A 79 21.06 23.78 -11.16
CA LYS A 79 22.00 22.73 -10.73
C LYS A 79 21.49 21.31 -11.00
N VAL A 80 20.80 21.13 -12.12
CA VAL A 80 20.30 19.83 -12.56
C VAL A 80 21.21 19.18 -13.60
N THR A 81 21.34 17.86 -13.57
CA THR A 81 22.21 17.10 -14.45
C THR A 81 21.46 15.93 -15.09
N SER A 82 21.38 15.94 -16.42
CA SER A 82 20.83 14.85 -17.23
C SER A 82 21.96 13.97 -17.77
N LYS A 83 22.02 12.70 -17.33
CA LYS A 83 23.17 11.79 -17.57
C LYS A 83 22.89 10.67 -18.58
N LYS A 84 21.69 10.56 -19.14
CA LYS A 84 21.24 9.38 -19.92
C LYS A 84 20.76 9.77 -21.32
N TYR A 85 20.88 8.86 -22.29
CA TYR A 85 20.34 9.09 -23.64
C TYR A 85 18.84 9.39 -23.60
N PHE A 86 18.40 10.35 -24.43
CA PHE A 86 16.99 10.72 -24.59
C PHE A 86 16.28 11.11 -23.27
N SER A 87 17.04 11.53 -22.26
CA SER A 87 16.51 11.80 -20.92
C SER A 87 16.21 13.27 -20.68
N VAL A 88 15.20 13.53 -19.86
CA VAL A 88 14.76 14.86 -19.46
C VAL A 88 14.88 15.02 -17.95
N THR A 89 15.59 16.05 -17.52
CA THR A 89 15.77 16.40 -16.12
C THR A 89 15.35 17.85 -15.88
N LEU A 90 14.41 18.05 -14.96
CA LEU A 90 13.83 19.36 -14.64
C LEU A 90 14.02 19.71 -13.16
N GLY A 91 13.86 20.99 -12.81
CA GLY A 91 13.72 21.43 -11.41
C GLY A 91 15.02 21.93 -10.77
N GLY A 92 15.26 21.56 -9.52
CA GLY A 92 16.41 22.02 -8.73
C GLY A 92 17.18 20.86 -8.12
N TYR A 93 18.50 20.85 -8.26
CA TYR A 93 19.39 19.91 -7.57
C TYR A 93 18.88 18.46 -7.58
N ASN A 94 18.62 17.91 -8.78
CA ASN A 94 18.22 16.50 -8.88
C ASN A 94 19.33 15.60 -8.34
N ASN A 95 18.93 14.43 -7.84
CA ASN A 95 19.87 13.36 -7.56
C ASN A 95 20.55 12.98 -8.88
N ASP A 96 21.86 13.16 -8.91
CA ASP A 96 22.69 12.90 -10.07
C ASP A 96 23.60 11.70 -9.83
N ASP A 97 23.30 10.83 -8.85
CA ASP A 97 24.12 9.65 -8.59
C ASP A 97 24.20 8.75 -9.83
N GLY A 98 25.36 8.12 -10.00
CA GLY A 98 25.68 7.29 -11.15
C GLY A 98 26.44 8.05 -12.23
N PHE A 99 27.23 7.28 -12.99
CA PHE A 99 28.01 7.81 -14.09
C PHE A 99 27.14 7.96 -15.35
N PRO A 100 27.45 8.95 -16.21
CA PRO A 100 26.96 8.91 -17.58
C PRO A 100 27.38 7.58 -18.20
N SER A 101 26.40 6.78 -18.64
CA SER A 101 26.66 5.52 -19.35
C SER A 101 26.53 5.75 -20.84
N ASN A 102 27.42 5.12 -21.61
CA ASN A 102 27.33 5.09 -23.07
C ASN A 102 26.45 3.92 -23.58
N SER A 103 25.76 3.22 -22.68
CA SER A 103 24.77 2.19 -23.00
C SER A 103 23.37 2.59 -22.51
N ILE A 104 22.36 2.11 -23.22
CA ILE A 104 20.95 2.21 -22.83
C ILE A 104 20.65 1.07 -21.84
N ASP A 105 20.23 1.41 -20.63
CA ASP A 105 19.89 0.44 -19.56
C ASP A 105 18.43 0.56 -19.11
N VAL A 106 17.81 -0.55 -18.70
CA VAL A 106 16.40 -0.56 -18.26
C VAL A 106 16.16 0.28 -16.99
N ASN A 107 17.19 0.44 -16.16
CA ASN A 107 17.16 1.18 -14.90
C ASN A 107 17.64 2.63 -15.04
N ASP A 108 17.94 3.08 -16.25
CA ASP A 108 18.30 4.46 -16.47
C ASP A 108 17.10 5.38 -16.20
N ARG A 109 17.34 6.42 -15.40
CA ARG A 109 16.38 7.49 -15.14
C ARG A 109 16.24 8.38 -16.39
N ILE A 110 15.17 8.18 -17.17
CA ILE A 110 14.87 8.97 -18.38
C ILE A 110 14.04 10.20 -18.11
N PHE A 111 13.30 10.24 -17.00
CA PHE A 111 12.64 11.45 -16.57
C PHE A 111 12.92 11.68 -15.09
N GLN A 112 13.33 12.90 -14.75
CA GLN A 112 13.63 13.29 -13.38
C GLN A 112 13.08 14.69 -13.11
N LEU A 113 12.45 14.85 -11.96
CA LEU A 113 12.11 16.15 -11.41
C LEU A 113 12.89 16.36 -10.11
N GLY A 114 13.94 17.17 -10.16
CA GLY A 114 14.75 17.53 -9.01
C GLY A 114 14.02 18.46 -8.06
N ASN A 115 14.08 18.14 -6.77
CA ASN A 115 13.57 18.98 -5.68
C ASN A 115 14.59 19.13 -4.54
N GLY A 116 15.87 18.89 -4.83
CA GLY A 116 16.94 19.14 -3.89
C GLY A 116 17.10 20.63 -3.59
N THR A 117 17.84 20.93 -2.52
CA THR A 117 17.99 22.30 -2.02
C THR A 117 19.42 22.83 -2.11
N SER A 118 20.41 21.94 -2.26
CA SER A 118 21.82 22.30 -2.41
C SER A 118 22.60 21.18 -3.08
N ASP A 119 23.86 21.45 -3.45
CA ASP A 119 24.76 20.43 -4.01
C ASP A 119 24.98 19.24 -3.06
N ASN A 120 24.87 19.45 -1.74
CA ASN A 120 24.98 18.40 -0.72
C ASN A 120 23.62 17.79 -0.30
N ASN A 121 22.50 18.31 -0.84
CA ASN A 121 21.16 17.84 -0.53
C ASN A 121 20.35 17.72 -1.82
N ARG A 122 20.78 16.80 -2.67
CA ARG A 122 20.19 16.49 -3.97
C ARG A 122 19.11 15.43 -3.83
N SER A 123 17.97 15.63 -4.48
CA SER A 123 16.86 14.70 -4.43
C SER A 123 15.95 14.81 -5.65
N ASN A 124 15.20 13.74 -5.91
CA ASN A 124 14.17 13.70 -6.94
C ASN A 124 12.77 13.63 -6.29
N ALA A 125 11.87 14.50 -6.73
CA ALA A 125 10.44 14.40 -6.46
C ALA A 125 9.79 13.31 -7.32
N ILE A 126 10.16 13.22 -8.59
CA ILE A 126 9.67 12.21 -9.54
C ILE A 126 10.86 11.59 -10.27
N THR A 127 10.82 10.27 -10.43
CA THR A 127 11.75 9.52 -11.26
C THR A 127 10.96 8.57 -12.17
N VAL A 128 11.31 8.50 -13.45
CA VAL A 128 10.81 7.47 -14.38
C VAL A 128 12.00 6.72 -14.97
N LEU A 129 11.99 5.40 -14.83
CA LEU A 129 13.00 4.51 -15.39
C LEU A 129 12.65 4.12 -16.83
N ARG A 130 13.62 3.62 -17.60
CA ARG A 130 13.34 3.09 -18.95
C ARG A 130 12.29 2.00 -18.96
N SER A 131 12.30 1.18 -17.92
CA SER A 131 11.37 0.07 -17.75
C SER A 131 9.91 0.51 -17.73
N GLY A 132 9.64 1.81 -17.56
CA GLY A 132 8.30 2.36 -17.38
C GLY A 132 7.93 2.55 -15.91
N ASN A 133 8.78 2.11 -14.98
CA ASN A 133 8.53 2.29 -13.55
C ASN A 133 8.59 3.77 -13.15
N VAL A 134 7.56 4.24 -12.46
CA VAL A 134 7.42 5.62 -11.97
C VAL A 134 7.54 5.64 -10.46
N GLY A 135 8.45 6.47 -9.94
CA GLY A 135 8.66 6.70 -8.52
C GLY A 135 8.30 8.13 -8.14
N ILE A 136 7.46 8.31 -7.11
CA ILE A 136 7.22 9.60 -6.47
C ILE A 136 7.92 9.61 -5.10
N GLY A 137 8.98 10.40 -4.99
CA GLY A 137 9.91 10.37 -3.85
C GLY A 137 10.74 9.08 -3.77
N VAL A 138 10.75 8.27 -4.84
CA VAL A 138 11.50 7.02 -4.95
C VAL A 138 12.45 7.13 -6.13
N LEU A 139 13.74 6.83 -5.90
CA LEU A 139 14.79 6.98 -6.91
C LEU A 139 14.89 5.76 -7.85
N TYR A 140 14.62 4.56 -7.33
CA TYR A 140 14.68 3.30 -8.07
C TYR A 140 13.39 2.50 -7.84
N PRO A 141 12.27 2.93 -8.45
CA PRO A 141 11.00 2.23 -8.30
C PRO A 141 11.10 0.79 -8.81
N GLN A 142 10.71 -0.16 -7.97
CA GLN A 142 10.70 -1.60 -8.25
C GLN A 142 9.42 -2.03 -8.96
N TYR A 143 8.33 -1.31 -8.75
CA TYR A 143 7.05 -1.54 -9.41
C TYR A 143 6.71 -0.41 -10.38
N ASN A 144 5.71 -0.65 -11.23
CA ASN A 144 5.24 0.34 -12.23
C ASN A 144 4.93 1.70 -11.58
N PHE A 145 4.46 1.70 -10.33
CA PHE A 145 4.19 2.91 -9.57
C PHE A 145 4.54 2.75 -8.08
N ASP A 146 5.62 3.41 -7.64
CA ASP A 146 6.06 3.44 -6.25
C ASP A 146 5.98 4.85 -5.66
N VAL A 147 5.37 4.97 -4.49
CA VAL A 147 5.24 6.25 -3.76
C VAL A 147 5.85 6.10 -2.38
N ALA A 148 6.82 6.95 -2.03
CA ALA A 148 7.57 6.85 -0.78
C ALA A 148 6.75 7.19 0.48
N LYS A 149 5.54 7.77 0.31
CA LYS A 149 4.67 8.25 1.38
C LYS A 149 3.22 7.89 1.10
N ARG A 150 2.35 8.12 2.09
CA ARG A 150 0.91 7.87 1.97
C ARG A 150 0.29 8.64 0.80
N MET A 151 -0.44 7.93 -0.03
CA MET A 151 -1.29 8.50 -1.09
C MET A 151 -2.61 8.99 -0.51
N ARG A 152 -3.15 10.08 -1.07
CA ARG A 152 -4.51 10.56 -0.81
C ARG A 152 -5.35 10.42 -2.07
N ILE A 153 -6.42 9.64 -2.00
CA ILE A 153 -7.42 9.51 -3.08
C ILE A 153 -8.61 10.39 -2.70
N LYS A 154 -8.98 11.33 -3.57
CA LYS A 154 -10.11 12.24 -3.38
C LYS A 154 -11.13 12.05 -4.48
N HIS A 155 -12.39 12.32 -4.18
CA HIS A 155 -13.44 12.45 -5.17
C HIS A 155 -13.78 13.92 -5.42
N GLN A 156 -14.54 14.18 -6.48
CA GLN A 156 -15.24 15.45 -6.72
C GLN A 156 -16.71 15.29 -6.32
N ALA A 157 -17.40 16.40 -6.05
CA ALA A 157 -18.80 16.38 -5.58
C ALA A 157 -19.68 15.48 -6.47
N GLY A 158 -20.45 14.59 -5.84
CA GLY A 158 -21.31 13.62 -6.54
C GLY A 158 -20.66 12.27 -6.83
N SER A 159 -19.50 11.95 -6.26
CA SER A 159 -18.86 10.63 -6.39
C SER A 159 -18.21 10.20 -5.08
N THR A 160 -17.90 8.91 -4.93
CA THR A 160 -17.13 8.40 -3.80
C THR A 160 -15.65 8.24 -4.16
N ALA A 161 -14.76 8.38 -3.18
CA ALA A 161 -13.33 8.20 -3.43
C ALA A 161 -12.98 6.71 -3.46
N GLY A 162 -12.16 6.28 -4.41
CA GLY A 162 -11.69 4.91 -4.46
C GLY A 162 -10.82 4.58 -5.68
N LEU A 163 -10.50 3.30 -5.80
CA LEU A 163 -9.72 2.72 -6.88
C LEU A 163 -10.57 1.64 -7.58
N PHE A 164 -10.67 1.76 -8.90
CA PHE A 164 -11.24 0.71 -9.75
C PHE A 164 -10.20 -0.38 -10.00
N LEU A 165 -10.65 -1.62 -9.99
CA LEU A 165 -9.85 -2.82 -10.18
C LEU A 165 -10.44 -3.61 -11.33
N ASP A 166 -9.65 -3.80 -12.38
CA ASP A 166 -10.05 -4.57 -13.55
C ASP A 166 -9.72 -6.05 -13.39
N GLY A 167 -10.56 -6.90 -13.99
CA GLY A 167 -10.28 -8.32 -14.14
C GLY A 167 -9.23 -8.58 -15.21
N SER A 168 -8.63 -9.77 -15.21
CA SER A 168 -7.60 -10.15 -16.19
C SER A 168 -8.16 -10.59 -17.55
N LYS A 169 -9.49 -10.63 -17.72
CA LYS A 169 -10.12 -11.11 -18.95
C LYS A 169 -10.28 -9.98 -19.94
N THR A 170 -9.82 -10.20 -21.17
CA THR A 170 -9.77 -9.21 -22.26
C THR A 170 -11.15 -8.73 -22.74
N ASP A 171 -12.23 -9.45 -22.40
CA ASP A 171 -13.61 -9.09 -22.75
C ASP A 171 -14.32 -8.19 -21.71
N ASP A 172 -13.73 -7.98 -20.54
CA ASP A 172 -14.32 -7.13 -19.48
C ASP A 172 -14.24 -5.63 -19.79
N TYR A 173 -13.47 -5.19 -20.80
CA TYR A 173 -13.39 -3.78 -21.18
C TYR A 173 -14.76 -3.19 -21.57
N GLN A 174 -15.70 -4.02 -22.03
CA GLN A 174 -17.08 -3.61 -22.34
C GLN A 174 -18.03 -3.69 -21.13
N LYS A 175 -17.65 -4.37 -20.05
CA LYS A 175 -18.46 -4.53 -18.83
C LYS A 175 -18.09 -3.54 -17.73
N GLY A 176 -17.01 -2.79 -17.91
CA GLY A 176 -16.48 -1.88 -16.90
C GLY A 176 -15.64 -2.61 -15.84
N PRO A 177 -15.21 -1.90 -14.80
CA PRO A 177 -14.29 -2.45 -13.81
C PRO A 177 -14.92 -3.60 -13.03
N ALA A 178 -14.15 -4.67 -12.83
CA ALA A 178 -14.62 -5.87 -12.14
C ALA A 178 -14.92 -5.61 -10.66
N ALA A 179 -14.16 -4.69 -10.04
CA ALA A 179 -14.36 -4.30 -8.65
C ALA A 179 -14.00 -2.83 -8.40
N PHE A 180 -14.47 -2.31 -7.28
CA PHE A 180 -14.13 -1.01 -6.75
C PHE A 180 -13.82 -1.13 -5.26
N MET A 181 -12.73 -0.50 -4.83
CA MET A 181 -12.39 -0.34 -3.41
C MET A 181 -12.47 1.15 -3.07
N GLY A 182 -13.31 1.51 -2.11
CA GLY A 182 -13.53 2.93 -1.82
C GLY A 182 -14.66 3.20 -0.85
N MET A 183 -15.07 4.46 -0.79
CA MET A 183 -16.14 4.91 0.09
C MET A 183 -17.49 4.39 -0.41
N VAL A 184 -18.29 3.84 0.52
CA VAL A 184 -19.71 3.49 0.30
C VAL A 184 -20.57 4.73 0.54
N THR A 185 -20.30 5.40 1.66
CA THR A 185 -20.84 6.70 2.09
C THR A 185 -19.70 7.49 2.74
N ASP A 186 -19.96 8.69 3.25
CA ASP A 186 -18.92 9.47 3.94
C ASP A 186 -18.37 8.78 5.22
N ASP A 187 -19.14 7.88 5.82
CA ASP A 187 -18.79 7.17 7.06
C ASP A 187 -18.53 5.67 6.86
N GLN A 188 -18.45 5.20 5.61
CA GLN A 188 -18.31 3.78 5.29
C GLN A 188 -17.31 3.55 4.16
N VAL A 189 -16.48 2.52 4.30
CA VAL A 189 -15.51 2.09 3.29
C VAL A 189 -15.67 0.60 3.03
N GLY A 190 -15.50 0.16 1.78
CA GLY A 190 -15.70 -1.24 1.45
C GLY A 190 -15.16 -1.69 0.09
N PHE A 191 -15.58 -2.89 -0.28
CA PHE A 191 -15.31 -3.53 -1.56
C PHE A 191 -16.62 -3.81 -2.30
N PHE A 192 -16.72 -3.23 -3.49
CA PHE A 192 -17.81 -3.40 -4.43
C PHE A 192 -17.36 -4.35 -5.54
N ILE A 193 -18.16 -5.38 -5.83
CA ILE A 193 -17.85 -6.38 -6.85
C ILE A 193 -19.11 -6.68 -7.66
N GLY A 194 -19.03 -6.49 -8.97
CA GLY A 194 -20.16 -6.64 -9.88
C GLY A 194 -21.20 -5.54 -9.66
N ASP A 195 -22.30 -5.87 -8.99
CA ASP A 195 -23.48 -5.02 -8.82
C ASP A 195 -23.74 -4.61 -7.35
N ALA A 196 -22.90 -5.04 -6.41
CA ALA A 196 -23.15 -4.81 -4.99
C ALA A 196 -21.88 -4.69 -4.14
N TRP A 197 -22.02 -3.99 -3.02
CA TRP A 197 -21.05 -3.99 -1.92
C TRP A 197 -21.08 -5.36 -1.24
N ARG A 198 -19.93 -6.03 -1.22
CA ARG A 198 -19.81 -7.39 -0.66
C ARG A 198 -19.35 -7.37 0.78
N PHE A 199 -18.47 -6.43 1.11
CA PHE A 199 -17.94 -6.19 2.45
C PHE A 199 -17.69 -4.71 2.67
N TYR A 200 -18.14 -4.16 3.79
CA TYR A 200 -17.87 -2.78 4.16
C TYR A 200 -17.86 -2.58 5.67
N VAL A 201 -17.13 -1.56 6.12
CA VAL A 201 -16.92 -1.19 7.52
C VAL A 201 -17.51 0.19 7.76
N HIS A 202 -18.18 0.34 8.90
CA HIS A 202 -18.76 1.58 9.39
C HIS A 202 -17.77 2.33 10.28
N ALA A 203 -17.87 3.66 10.35
CA ALA A 203 -17.06 4.49 11.24
C ALA A 203 -17.11 4.08 12.72
N ASN A 204 -18.20 3.43 13.16
CA ASN A 204 -18.37 2.94 14.53
C ASN A 204 -17.70 1.58 14.82
N GLY A 205 -17.01 1.01 13.82
CA GLY A 205 -16.30 -0.28 13.92
C GLY A 205 -17.12 -1.51 13.55
N ASN A 206 -18.42 -1.37 13.25
CA ASN A 206 -19.20 -2.48 12.73
C ASN A 206 -18.78 -2.83 11.30
N ALA A 207 -18.94 -4.09 10.90
CA ALA A 207 -18.71 -4.53 9.53
C ALA A 207 -19.89 -5.36 9.04
N THR A 208 -20.19 -5.26 7.75
CA THR A 208 -21.23 -6.05 7.08
C THR A 208 -20.58 -6.90 5.99
N LEU A 209 -20.87 -8.20 6.01
CA LEU A 209 -20.55 -9.14 4.94
C LEU A 209 -21.89 -9.65 4.38
N THR A 210 -22.10 -9.49 3.08
CA THR A 210 -23.39 -9.84 2.44
C THR A 210 -23.57 -11.37 2.30
N GLY A 211 -22.47 -12.13 2.36
CA GLY A 211 -22.48 -13.60 2.32
C GLY A 211 -22.13 -14.23 3.66
N ASN A 212 -21.82 -15.53 3.63
CA ASN A 212 -21.37 -16.29 4.80
C ASN A 212 -19.86 -16.13 5.02
N LEU A 213 -19.43 -16.08 6.29
CA LEU A 213 -18.02 -16.18 6.66
C LEU A 213 -17.64 -17.65 6.82
N THR A 214 -16.92 -18.20 5.85
CA THR A 214 -16.35 -19.56 5.93
C THR A 214 -14.94 -19.51 6.50
N GLN A 215 -14.63 -20.38 7.46
CA GLN A 215 -13.30 -20.53 8.04
C GLN A 215 -12.72 -21.91 7.70
N ASN A 216 -11.50 -21.94 7.16
CA ASN A 216 -10.82 -23.17 6.82
C ASN A 216 -10.62 -24.03 8.07
N SER A 217 -11.09 -25.28 8.03
CA SER A 217 -11.06 -26.19 9.20
C SER A 217 -10.61 -27.62 8.86
N ASP A 218 -10.03 -27.80 7.66
CA ASP A 218 -9.52 -29.08 7.14
C ASP A 218 -8.50 -29.71 8.10
N ARG A 219 -8.59 -31.04 8.31
CA ARG A 219 -7.71 -31.79 9.22
C ARG A 219 -6.24 -31.62 8.87
N ARG A 220 -5.89 -31.45 7.59
CA ARG A 220 -4.50 -31.27 7.12
C ARG A 220 -3.88 -29.95 7.56
N LEU A 221 -4.70 -28.99 7.96
CA LEU A 221 -4.28 -27.68 8.47
C LEU A 221 -4.14 -27.67 9.99
N LYS A 222 -4.26 -28.82 10.67
CA LYS A 222 -4.27 -28.93 12.13
C LYS A 222 -3.30 -30.01 12.62
N SER A 223 -2.55 -29.72 13.67
CA SER A 223 -1.77 -30.68 14.44
C SER A 223 -2.33 -30.79 15.87
N ASP A 224 -1.84 -31.75 16.64
CA ASP A 224 -2.07 -31.82 18.10
C ASP A 224 -3.55 -31.80 18.54
N LEU A 225 -4.38 -32.55 17.81
CA LEU A 225 -5.82 -32.62 18.07
C LEU A 225 -6.14 -33.37 19.37
N THR A 226 -6.55 -32.64 20.40
CA THR A 226 -7.11 -33.18 21.64
C THR A 226 -8.61 -32.92 21.73
N ALA A 227 -9.39 -33.93 22.13
CA ALA A 227 -10.82 -33.76 22.36
C ALA A 227 -11.09 -32.82 23.55
N LEU A 228 -12.10 -31.94 23.42
CA LEU A 228 -12.51 -31.07 24.52
C LEU A 228 -13.17 -31.88 25.63
N GLN A 229 -12.95 -31.48 26.88
CA GLN A 229 -13.49 -32.14 28.07
C GLN A 229 -13.99 -31.10 29.07
N GLY A 230 -14.99 -31.48 29.87
CA GLY A 230 -15.54 -30.62 30.92
C GLY A 230 -16.20 -29.36 30.37
N SER A 231 -16.67 -29.40 29.12
CA SER A 231 -17.22 -28.22 28.45
C SER A 231 -18.51 -27.76 29.11
N ARG A 232 -19.31 -28.68 29.67
CA ARG A 232 -20.53 -28.33 30.41
C ARG A 232 -20.23 -27.44 31.60
N HIS A 233 -19.22 -27.79 32.40
CA HIS A 233 -18.85 -26.97 33.57
C HIS A 233 -18.34 -25.59 33.15
N LYS A 234 -17.50 -25.53 32.10
CA LYS A 234 -16.98 -24.27 31.57
C LYS A 234 -18.09 -23.35 31.05
N ILE A 235 -19.02 -23.89 30.26
CA ILE A 235 -20.15 -23.12 29.71
C ILE A 235 -21.12 -22.67 30.82
N LEU A 236 -21.40 -23.51 31.80
CA LEU A 236 -22.25 -23.13 32.95
C LEU A 236 -21.62 -22.05 33.84
N GLY A 237 -20.30 -21.89 33.80
CA GLY A 237 -19.58 -20.82 34.49
C GLY A 237 -19.64 -19.46 33.80
N LEU A 238 -20.16 -19.38 32.56
CA LEU A 238 -20.24 -18.13 31.82
C LEU A 238 -21.55 -17.39 32.09
N SER A 239 -21.47 -16.05 32.11
CA SER A 239 -22.63 -15.16 32.21
C SER A 239 -22.79 -14.32 30.95
N GLY A 240 -24.00 -14.32 30.38
CA GLY A 240 -24.36 -13.45 29.27
C GLY A 240 -24.79 -12.07 29.78
N TYR A 241 -24.38 -11.02 29.07
CA TYR A 241 -24.67 -9.63 29.41
C TYR A 241 -25.31 -8.88 28.24
N HIS A 242 -26.26 -8.01 28.57
CA HIS A 242 -26.59 -6.88 27.71
C HIS A 242 -25.74 -5.68 28.11
N TYR A 243 -25.16 -4.99 27.13
CA TYR A 243 -24.31 -3.83 27.40
C TYR A 243 -24.44 -2.79 26.30
N ARG A 244 -23.97 -1.58 26.61
CA ARG A 244 -23.72 -0.52 25.63
C ARG A 244 -22.27 -0.11 25.73
N TRP A 245 -21.65 0.19 24.60
CA TRP A 245 -20.27 0.69 24.61
C TRP A 245 -20.18 2.01 25.37
N ALA A 246 -19.18 2.13 26.25
CA ALA A 246 -18.97 3.35 27.02
C ALA A 246 -18.56 4.54 26.12
N SER A 247 -17.79 4.26 25.07
CA SER A 247 -17.33 5.26 24.10
C SER A 247 -18.40 5.57 23.04
N GLU A 248 -18.57 6.85 22.73
CA GLU A 248 -19.44 7.33 21.65
C GLU A 248 -18.90 7.04 20.25
N LYS A 249 -17.63 6.67 20.13
CA LYS A 249 -17.01 6.26 18.86
C LYS A 249 -17.45 4.86 18.41
N ARG A 250 -18.19 4.13 19.24
CA ARG A 250 -18.71 2.79 18.96
C ARG A 250 -20.23 2.82 18.84
N SER A 251 -20.81 1.72 18.36
CA SER A 251 -22.27 1.58 18.26
C SER A 251 -22.96 1.87 19.60
N ARG A 252 -23.98 2.73 19.58
CA ARG A 252 -24.80 3.06 20.77
C ARG A 252 -25.98 2.10 20.95
N ALA A 253 -26.22 1.22 19.98
CA ALA A 253 -27.26 0.19 20.08
C ALA A 253 -26.96 -0.76 21.24
N LEU A 254 -28.02 -1.33 21.83
CA LEU A 254 -27.87 -2.37 22.85
C LEU A 254 -27.19 -3.59 22.23
N GLN A 255 -26.13 -4.08 22.88
CA GLN A 255 -25.38 -5.27 22.47
C GLN A 255 -25.69 -6.41 23.43
N THR A 256 -25.43 -7.64 22.97
CA THR A 256 -25.51 -8.86 23.77
C THR A 256 -24.22 -9.64 23.58
N GLY A 257 -23.63 -10.13 24.66
CA GLY A 257 -22.40 -10.91 24.59
C GLY A 257 -21.83 -11.26 25.96
N PHE A 258 -20.53 -11.47 26.01
CA PHE A 258 -19.78 -11.80 27.22
C PHE A 258 -18.79 -10.70 27.58
N VAL A 259 -18.42 -10.66 28.86
CA VAL A 259 -17.23 -9.94 29.33
C VAL A 259 -16.02 -10.86 29.12
N ALA A 260 -14.99 -10.36 28.43
CA ALA A 260 -13.86 -11.19 28.02
C ALA A 260 -13.07 -11.77 29.20
N GLN A 261 -13.01 -11.05 30.33
CA GLN A 261 -12.36 -11.50 31.56
C GLN A 261 -13.06 -12.72 32.19
N ASP A 262 -14.40 -12.76 32.14
CA ASP A 262 -15.17 -13.90 32.64
C ASP A 262 -14.96 -15.12 31.75
N VAL A 263 -14.86 -14.91 30.42
CA VAL A 263 -14.51 -15.98 29.47
C VAL A 263 -13.10 -16.48 29.72
N GLU A 264 -12.13 -15.58 29.92
CA GLU A 264 -10.72 -15.92 30.13
C GLU A 264 -10.51 -16.82 31.36
N ALA A 265 -11.31 -16.62 32.42
CA ALA A 265 -11.21 -17.43 33.63
C ALA A 265 -11.53 -18.92 33.42
N VAL A 266 -12.32 -19.27 32.39
CA VAL A 266 -12.78 -20.65 32.12
C VAL A 266 -12.32 -21.22 30.76
N LEU A 267 -12.11 -20.34 29.78
CA LEU A 267 -11.73 -20.62 28.40
C LEU A 267 -10.67 -19.59 27.92
N PRO A 268 -9.48 -19.55 28.57
CA PRO A 268 -8.43 -18.59 28.24
C PRO A 268 -7.98 -18.66 26.78
N GLU A 269 -8.07 -19.83 26.15
CA GLU A 269 -7.74 -20.05 24.73
C GLU A 269 -8.66 -19.31 23.74
N LEU A 270 -9.82 -18.82 24.20
CA LEU A 270 -10.76 -18.05 23.39
C LEU A 270 -10.61 -16.54 23.59
N VAL A 271 -9.64 -16.09 24.40
CA VAL A 271 -9.45 -14.68 24.71
C VAL A 271 -8.07 -14.21 24.27
N GLU A 272 -8.05 -13.14 23.48
CA GLU A 272 -6.81 -12.46 23.09
C GLU A 272 -6.74 -11.10 23.81
N THR A 273 -5.51 -10.65 24.09
CA THR A 273 -5.24 -9.34 24.68
C THR A 273 -4.38 -8.53 23.72
N ASP A 274 -4.83 -7.32 23.36
CA ASP A 274 -4.09 -6.43 22.47
C ASP A 274 -2.93 -5.70 23.18
N ALA A 275 -2.14 -4.94 22.41
CA ALA A 275 -1.00 -4.20 22.93
C ALA A 275 -1.36 -3.10 23.95
N GLN A 276 -2.64 -2.72 24.03
CA GLN A 276 -3.16 -1.73 24.97
C GLN A 276 -3.82 -2.38 26.20
N GLY A 277 -3.90 -3.71 26.24
CA GLY A 277 -4.52 -4.46 27.34
C GLY A 277 -6.02 -4.71 27.17
N TYR A 278 -6.63 -4.34 26.04
CA TYR A 278 -8.03 -4.70 25.79
C TYR A 278 -8.14 -6.16 25.39
N LYS A 279 -9.20 -6.82 25.89
CA LYS A 279 -9.46 -8.24 25.64
C LYS A 279 -10.59 -8.43 24.63
N SER A 280 -10.44 -9.41 23.74
CA SER A 280 -11.43 -9.81 22.74
C SER A 280 -11.72 -11.30 22.80
N VAL A 281 -12.95 -11.70 22.45
CA VAL A 281 -13.42 -13.09 22.55
C VAL A 281 -13.60 -13.70 21.15
N ASN A 282 -13.07 -14.90 20.93
CA ASN A 282 -13.40 -15.76 19.81
C ASN A 282 -14.76 -16.45 20.04
N TYR A 283 -15.85 -15.75 19.72
CA TYR A 283 -17.21 -16.27 19.89
C TYR A 283 -17.47 -17.57 19.12
N ILE A 284 -16.81 -17.78 17.98
CA ILE A 284 -17.02 -18.99 17.16
C ILE A 284 -16.39 -20.21 17.84
N GLY A 285 -15.29 -20.02 18.57
CA GLY A 285 -14.67 -21.06 19.38
C GLY A 285 -15.54 -21.58 20.53
N LEU A 286 -16.58 -20.84 20.94
CA LEU A 286 -17.56 -21.33 21.91
C LEU A 286 -18.43 -22.46 21.34
N ILE A 287 -18.64 -22.53 20.02
CA ILE A 287 -19.54 -23.50 19.40
C ILE A 287 -19.09 -24.95 19.66
N PRO A 288 -17.82 -25.35 19.47
CA PRO A 288 -17.33 -26.66 19.88
C PRO A 288 -17.57 -26.99 21.37
N HIS A 289 -17.38 -26.02 22.28
CA HIS A 289 -17.67 -26.22 23.70
C HIS A 289 -19.17 -26.41 23.96
N LEU A 290 -20.04 -25.66 23.28
CA LEU A 290 -21.49 -25.86 23.37
C LEU A 290 -21.90 -27.25 22.89
N VAL A 291 -21.29 -27.75 21.82
CA VAL A 291 -21.53 -29.11 21.29
C VAL A 291 -21.12 -30.17 22.32
N GLU A 292 -19.92 -30.08 22.89
CA GLU A 292 -19.47 -31.05 23.89
C GLU A 292 -20.24 -30.92 25.21
N ALA A 293 -20.58 -29.71 25.65
CA ALA A 293 -21.43 -29.49 26.81
C ALA A 293 -22.81 -30.15 26.66
N PHE A 294 -23.40 -30.08 25.46
CA PHE A 294 -24.67 -30.74 25.17
C PHE A 294 -24.54 -32.27 25.17
N LYS A 295 -23.46 -32.82 24.62
CA LYS A 295 -23.18 -34.26 24.67
C LYS A 295 -22.98 -34.74 26.11
N GLU A 296 -22.23 -34.00 26.91
CA GLU A 296 -22.03 -34.26 28.34
C GLU A 296 -23.37 -34.21 29.09
N LEU A 297 -24.23 -33.23 28.81
CA LEU A 297 -25.57 -33.12 29.40
C LEU A 297 -26.47 -34.31 29.00
N GLN A 298 -26.45 -34.72 27.72
CA GLN A 298 -27.22 -35.86 27.23
C GLN A 298 -26.78 -37.16 27.92
N SER A 299 -25.48 -37.32 28.18
CA SER A 299 -24.95 -38.45 28.93
C SER A 299 -25.50 -38.50 30.35
N ASP A 300 -25.46 -37.37 31.08
CA ASP A 300 -26.01 -37.27 32.43
C ASP A 300 -27.52 -37.56 32.46
N TYR A 301 -28.26 -37.03 31.49
CA TYR A 301 -29.70 -37.29 31.36
C TYR A 301 -29.99 -38.78 31.18
N ASN A 302 -29.24 -39.47 30.32
CA ASN A 302 -29.42 -40.90 30.10
C ASN A 302 -29.10 -41.71 31.37
N ALA A 303 -28.04 -41.35 32.08
CA ALA A 303 -27.69 -41.98 33.35
C ALA A 303 -28.78 -41.77 34.42
N MET A 304 -29.29 -40.55 34.54
CA MET A 304 -30.38 -40.22 35.46
C MET A 304 -31.67 -40.99 35.12
N LYS A 305 -32.01 -41.08 33.83
CA LYS A 305 -33.18 -41.83 33.36
C LYS A 305 -33.07 -43.32 33.69
N ALA A 306 -31.92 -43.93 33.42
CA ALA A 306 -31.67 -45.34 33.75
C ALA A 306 -31.78 -45.61 35.26
N SER A 307 -31.25 -44.71 36.10
CA SER A 307 -31.39 -44.80 37.56
C SER A 307 -32.85 -44.74 38.00
N ASN A 308 -33.64 -43.84 37.40
CA ASN A 308 -35.07 -43.73 37.71
C ASN A 308 -35.86 -44.98 37.29
N GLU A 309 -35.58 -45.57 36.12
CA GLU A 309 -36.20 -46.82 35.67
C GLU A 309 -35.86 -47.99 36.62
N ALA A 310 -34.61 -48.07 37.08
CA ALA A 310 -34.19 -49.07 38.06
C ALA A 310 -34.89 -48.89 39.41
N LEU A 311 -35.00 -47.65 39.90
CA LEU A 311 -35.72 -47.33 41.14
C LEU A 311 -37.21 -47.66 41.04
N GLN A 312 -37.86 -47.30 39.93
CA GLN A 312 -39.26 -47.65 39.68
C GLN A 312 -39.47 -49.17 39.64
N SER A 313 -38.56 -49.91 39.01
CA SER A 313 -38.62 -51.37 38.97
C SER A 313 -38.48 -51.98 40.38
N ARG A 314 -37.58 -51.44 41.20
CA ARG A 314 -37.41 -51.88 42.60
C ARG A 314 -38.62 -51.55 43.47
N LEU A 315 -39.23 -50.37 43.29
CA LEU A 315 -40.45 -49.98 43.99
C LEU A 315 -41.61 -50.93 43.68
N ARG A 316 -41.86 -51.23 42.40
CA ARG A 316 -42.89 -52.19 41.99
C ARG A 316 -42.66 -53.58 42.58
N ALA A 317 -41.41 -54.03 42.64
CA ALA A 317 -41.07 -55.32 43.24
C ALA A 317 -41.37 -55.35 44.76
N LEU A 318 -41.18 -54.23 45.46
CA LEU A 318 -41.49 -54.11 46.89
C LEU A 318 -43.00 -54.00 47.15
N GLU A 319 -43.72 -53.23 46.34
CA GLU A 319 -45.19 -53.10 46.42
C GLU A 319 -45.88 -54.45 46.21
N ASN A 320 -45.39 -55.26 45.27
CA ASN A 320 -45.91 -56.61 45.01
C ASN A 320 -45.47 -57.66 46.07
N ALA A 321 -44.56 -57.32 46.97
CA ALA A 321 -44.05 -58.21 48.01
C ALA A 321 -44.66 -57.94 49.40
N GLN A 322 -45.50 -56.92 49.55
CA GLN A 322 -46.30 -56.71 50.75
C GLN A 322 -47.60 -57.56 50.67
N PRO A 323 -47.85 -58.46 51.64
CA PRO A 323 -49.03 -59.32 51.66
C PRO A 323 -50.34 -58.58 51.95
#